data_AF-A0A8C5NSX9-F1
#
_entry.id   AF-A0A8C5NSX9-F1
#
_cell.length_a   1.000
_cell.length_b   1.000
_cell.length_c   1.000
_cell.angle_alpha   90.00
_cell.angle_beta   90.00
_cell.angle_gamma   90.00
#
_symmetry.space_group_name_H-M   'P 1'
#
loop_
_entity.id
_entity.type
_entity.pdbx_description
1 polymer ?
#
loop_
_entity_poly.entity_id
_entity_poly.type
_entity_poly.pdbx_seq_one_letter_code
_entity_poly.pdbx_strand_id
1 'polypeptide(L)' 'ACRVTSVTQELLKEGFHRGLLVKVELGEEAGGCAVAAQVHLPPGIYVDPYELATLQQHNLTKVMAPAPGHVLWAP' A
#
# COMPACT_ATOMS: atom_id res chain seq x y z
N ALA A 1 1.39 -21.28 11.55
CA ALA A 1 2.05 -20.50 10.48
C ALA A 1 1.02 -19.53 9.91
N CYS A 2 1.40 -18.28 9.61
CA CYS A 2 0.52 -17.31 8.95
C CYS A 2 0.02 -17.88 7.63
N ARG A 3 -1.27 -18.23 7.55
CA ARG A 3 -1.88 -18.74 6.33
C ARG A 3 -2.71 -17.64 5.70
N VAL A 4 -2.21 -17.11 4.59
CA VAL A 4 -2.98 -16.24 3.71
C VAL A 4 -3.98 -17.10 2.95
N THR A 5 -5.26 -16.75 3.04
CA THR A 5 -6.33 -17.46 2.35
C THR A 5 -6.65 -16.80 1.01
N SER A 6 -6.62 -15.48 0.94
CA SER A 6 -6.80 -14.73 -0.31
C SER A 6 -6.05 -13.41 -0.29
N VAL A 7 -5.64 -12.97 -1.47
CA VAL A 7 -5.13 -11.62 -1.72
C VAL A 7 -5.87 -11.08 -2.92
N THR A 8 -6.55 -9.95 -2.77
CA THR A 8 -7.17 -9.24 -3.90
C THR A 8 -6.59 -7.85 -4.03
N GLN A 9 -6.50 -7.40 -5.27
CA GLN A 9 -6.00 -6.08 -5.61
C GLN A 9 -6.94 -5.46 -6.63
N GLU A 10 -7.46 -4.29 -6.31
CA GLU A 10 -8.49 -3.63 -7.10
C GLU A 10 -8.17 -2.14 -7.26
N LEU A 11 -8.41 -1.61 -8.46
CA LEU A 11 -8.27 -0.19 -8.74
C LEU A 11 -9.63 0.49 -8.61
N LEU A 12 -9.77 1.31 -7.57
CA LEU A 12 -10.98 2.10 -7.32
C LEU A 12 -10.99 3.33 -8.24
N LYS A 13 -12.14 3.54 -8.88
CA LYS A 13 -12.38 4.69 -9.77
C LYS A 13 -13.34 5.65 -9.09
N GLU A 14 -12.87 6.30 -8.03
CA GLU A 14 -13.61 7.34 -7.32
C GLU A 14 -12.86 8.66 -7.42
N GLY A 15 -13.50 9.68 -7.99
CA GLY A 15 -12.90 11.01 -8.15
C GLY A 15 -11.75 11.07 -9.17
N PHE A 16 -10.85 12.04 -8.98
CA PHE A 16 -9.70 12.30 -9.86
C PHE A 16 -8.50 11.39 -9.56
N HIS A 17 -8.29 11.06 -8.29
CA HIS A 17 -7.28 10.09 -7.87
C HIS A 17 -7.79 8.67 -8.12
N ARG A 18 -6.88 7.72 -8.33
CA ARG A 18 -7.23 6.29 -8.37
C ARG A 18 -6.82 5.66 -7.05
N GLY A 19 -7.77 5.05 -6.36
CA GLY A 19 -7.47 4.26 -5.16
C GLY A 19 -6.93 2.89 -5.58
N LEU A 20 -5.92 2.38 -4.87
CA LEU A 20 -5.49 0.99 -4.99
C LEU A 20 -5.85 0.26 -3.71
N LEU A 21 -6.86 -0.60 -3.76
CA LEU A 21 -7.28 -1.42 -2.64
C LEU A 21 -6.54 -2.75 -2.69
N VAL A 22 -5.76 -3.06 -1.65
CA VAL A 22 -5.16 -4.38 -1.43
C VAL A 22 -5.84 -5.00 -0.23
N LYS A 23 -6.57 -6.09 -0.45
CA LYS A 23 -7.23 -6.85 0.62
C LYS A 23 -6.49 -8.15 0.83
N VAL A 24 -6.17 -8.46 2.09
CA VAL A 24 -5.57 -9.72 2.49
C VAL A 24 -6.48 -10.39 3.49
N GLU A 25 -6.87 -11.63 3.20
CA GLU A 25 -7.61 -12.47 4.12
C GLU A 25 -6.66 -13.48 4.74
N LEU A 26 -6.74 -13.62 6.06
CA LEU A 26 -5.92 -14.52 6.85
C LEU A 26 -6.82 -15.58 7.50
N GLY A 27 -6.32 -16.79 7.66
CA GLY A 27 -7.03 -17.86 8.36
C GLY A 27 -7.21 -17.59 9.86
N GLU A 28 -8.05 -18.38 10.52
CA GLU A 28 -8.46 -18.19 11.93
C GLU A 28 -7.29 -18.14 12.93
N GLU A 29 -6.15 -18.75 12.60
CA GLU A 29 -4.92 -18.80 13.42
C GLU A 29 -3.97 -17.60 13.19
N ALA A 30 -4.49 -16.44 12.74
CA ALA A 30 -3.67 -15.29 12.34
C ALA A 30 -3.29 -14.33 13.49
N GLY A 31 -3.63 -14.65 14.73
CA GLY A 31 -3.26 -13.83 15.89
C GLY A 31 -1.75 -13.59 15.96
N GLY A 32 -1.32 -12.34 15.75
CA GLY A 32 0.09 -11.95 15.72
C GLY A 32 0.78 -12.02 14.36
N CYS A 33 0.02 -12.24 13.28
CA CYS A 33 0.56 -12.23 11.92
C CYS A 33 0.84 -10.81 11.40
N ALA A 34 2.06 -10.55 10.94
CA ALA A 34 2.40 -9.34 10.20
C ALA A 34 2.36 -9.62 8.69
N VAL A 35 1.66 -8.77 7.95
CA VAL A 35 1.56 -8.85 6.49
C VAL A 35 2.22 -7.61 5.88
N ALA A 36 3.01 -7.81 4.83
CA ALA A 36 3.57 -6.74 4.03
C ALA A 36 2.98 -6.79 2.62
N ALA A 37 2.44 -5.66 2.15
CA ALA A 37 2.02 -5.48 0.76
C ALA A 37 3.07 -4.62 0.05
N GLN A 38 3.77 -5.20 -0.93
CA GLN A 38 4.69 -4.47 -1.80
C GLN A 38 4.00 -4.19 -3.14
N VAL A 39 3.92 -2.92 -3.51
CA VAL A 39 3.31 -2.49 -4.78
C VAL A 39 4.38 -1.83 -5.63
N HIS A 40 4.56 -2.34 -6.84
CA HIS A 40 5.36 -1.71 -7.88
C HIS A 40 4.45 -0.87 -8.77
N LEU A 41 4.67 0.44 -8.78
CA LEU A 41 3.89 1.36 -9.60
C LEU A 41 4.50 1.47 -10.99
N PRO A 42 3.67 1.54 -12.04
CA PRO A 42 4.15 1.88 -13.38
C PRO A 42 4.85 3.24 -13.39
N PRO A 43 5.81 3.47 -14.30
CA PRO A 43 6.42 4.78 -14.48
C PRO A 43 5.38 5.88 -14.71
N GLY A 44 5.61 7.06 -14.11
CA GLY A 44 4.70 8.21 -14.22
C GLY A 44 3.48 8.18 -13.29
N ILE A 45 3.30 7.11 -12.50
CA ILE A 45 2.29 7.03 -11.45
C ILE A 45 2.93 7.39 -10.11
N TYR A 46 2.32 8.35 -9.43
CA TYR A 46 2.75 8.82 -8.11
C TYR A 46 1.66 8.56 -7.09
N VAL A 47 2.06 8.21 -5.86
CA VAL A 47 1.16 8.09 -4.72
C VAL A 47 1.02 9.45 -4.07
N ASP A 48 -0.19 9.82 -3.70
CA ASP A 48 -0.41 11.02 -2.91
C ASP A 48 0.22 10.85 -1.50
N PRO A 49 1.20 11.67 -1.11
CA PRO A 49 1.87 11.53 0.17
C PRO A 49 0.94 11.78 1.38
N TYR A 50 -0.13 12.56 1.21
CA TYR A 50 -1.10 12.81 2.27
C TYR A 50 -1.96 11.57 2.54
N GLU A 51 -2.47 10.94 1.48
CA GLU A 51 -3.21 9.67 1.59
C GLU A 51 -2.31 8.55 2.15
N LEU A 52 -1.02 8.58 1.82
CA LEU A 52 -0.07 7.62 2.37
C LEU A 52 0.17 7.82 3.88
N ALA A 53 0.20 9.08 4.32
CA ALA A 53 0.35 9.44 5.73
C ALA A 53 -0.89 9.07 6.55
N THR A 54 -2.10 9.17 5.99
CA THR A 54 -3.33 8.76 6.71
C THR A 54 -3.31 7.27 7.07
N LEU A 55 -2.76 6.41 6.19
CA LEU A 55 -2.61 4.98 6.49
C LEU A 55 -1.72 4.72 7.72
N GLN A 56 -0.69 5.54 7.95
CA GLN A 56 0.19 5.39 9.12
C GLN A 56 -0.47 5.80 10.43
N GLN A 57 -1.48 6.67 10.39
CA GLN A 57 -2.16 7.16 11.60
C GLN A 57 -2.91 6.05 12.34
N HIS A 58 -3.21 4.94 11.67
CA HIS A 58 -3.97 3.85 12.27
C HIS A 58 -3.17 2.93 13.21
N ASN A 59 -1.88 3.19 13.51
CA ASN A 59 -0.97 2.38 14.36
C ASN A 59 -0.83 0.89 13.97
N LEU A 60 -1.60 0.43 12.99
CA LEU A 60 -1.63 -0.94 12.47
C LEU A 60 -0.78 -1.07 11.21
N THR A 61 -0.51 0.03 10.50
CA THR A 61 0.14 0.03 9.19
C THR A 61 1.43 0.84 9.24
N LYS A 62 2.56 0.22 8.89
CA LYS A 62 3.83 0.92 8.66
C LYS A 62 4.07 1.03 7.15
N VAL A 63 4.12 2.26 6.65
CA VAL A 63 4.46 2.50 5.25
C VAL A 63 5.96 2.78 5.11
N MET A 64 6.59 2.14 4.13
CA MET A 64 7.94 2.42 3.68
C MET A 64 7.88 2.84 2.21
N ALA A 65 8.06 4.13 1.93
CA ALA A 65 8.33 4.61 0.58
C ALA A 65 9.86 4.69 0.40
N PRO A 66 10.41 4.39 -0.79
CA PRO A 66 11.80 4.70 -1.06
C PRO A 66 12.04 6.19 -0.79
N ALA A 67 13.09 6.50 -0.03
CA ALA A 67 13.44 7.88 0.27
C ALA A 67 13.62 8.65 -1.05
N PRO A 68 13.07 9.87 -1.19
CA PRO A 68 13.33 10.70 -2.35
C PRO A 68 14.80 11.17 -2.29
N GLY A 69 15.69 10.33 -2.80
CA GLY A 69 17.05 10.66 -3.17
C GLY A 69 17.20 10.26 -4.63
N HIS A 70 17.46 11.23 -5.50
CA HIS A 70 17.47 11.14 -6.97
C HIS A 70 16.15 11.41 -7.69
N VAL A 71 15.50 12.55 -7.39
CA VAL A 71 14.89 13.35 -8.47
C VAL A 71 15.71 14.63 -8.59
N LEU A 72 16.93 14.48 -9.10
CA LEU A 72 17.68 15.60 -9.66
C LEU A 72 17.09 15.84 -11.06
N TRP A 73 16.20 16.84 -11.17
CA TRP A 73 15.71 17.44 -12.41
C TRP A 73 15.04 16.54 -13.46
N ALA A 74 13.88 16.97 -13.92
CA ALA A 74 13.59 17.11 -15.34
C ALA A 74 12.48 18.17 -15.52
N PRO A 75 12.50 18.93 -16.63
CA PRO A 75 12.08 20.33 -16.75
C PRO A 75 10.56 20.58 -16.75
#